data_AF-A0A7S2UF60-F1
#
_entry.id   AF-A0A7S2UF60-F1
#
_cell.length_a   1.000
_cell.length_b   1.000
_cell.length_c   1.000
_cell.angle_alpha   90.00
_cell.angle_beta   90.00
_cell.angle_gamma   90.00
#
_symmetry.space_group_name_H-M   'P 1'
#
loop_
_entity.id
_entity.type
_entity.pdbx_description
1 polymer ?
#
loop_
_entity_poly.entity_id
_entity_poly.type
_entity_poly.pdbx_seq_one_letter_code
_entity_poly.pdbx_strand_id
1 'polypeptide(L)'
;AEAVARNPDPEQYTPVCLVGPDALSARMAHQQDRAKVLAKNVQQLRESLAFLKEGAGKIEDGLDSFSKHLDAVRLRLLLVMRKVEVFRCMNLPLQPAERDLLQRMTVLLRDLD
;
A
#
# COMPACT_ATOMS: atom_id res chain seq x y z
N ALA A 1 20.25 48.23 -6.56
CA ALA A 1 21.13 47.57 -5.59
C ALA A 1 20.37 47.09 -4.36
N GLU A 2 19.61 47.96 -3.68
CA GLU A 2 18.92 47.61 -2.42
C GLU A 2 17.86 46.51 -2.56
N ALA A 3 17.05 46.51 -3.62
CA ALA A 3 16.03 45.47 -3.86
C ALA A 3 16.62 44.08 -4.14
N VAL A 4 17.85 44.01 -4.66
CA VAL A 4 18.59 42.74 -4.85
C VAL A 4 19.16 42.27 -3.51
N ALA A 5 19.71 43.18 -2.70
CA ALA A 5 20.27 42.87 -1.39
C ALA A 5 19.22 42.41 -0.36
N ARG A 6 17.96 42.83 -0.52
CA ARG A 6 16.83 42.42 0.34
C ARG A 6 15.94 41.32 -0.25
N ASN A 7 16.38 40.68 -1.34
CA ASN A 7 15.62 39.60 -1.94
C ASN A 7 15.66 38.35 -1.04
N PRO A 8 14.51 37.80 -0.60
CA PRO A 8 14.48 36.65 0.30
C PRO A 8 14.99 35.36 -0.34
N ASP A 9 14.92 35.22 -1.66
CA ASP A 9 15.48 34.08 -2.38
C ASP A 9 16.04 34.56 -3.75
N PRO A 10 17.36 34.76 -3.84
CA PRO A 10 18.02 35.28 -5.04
C PRO A 10 18.18 34.24 -6.16
N GLU A 11 18.02 32.95 -5.87
CA GLU A 11 18.11 31.90 -6.90
C GLU A 11 16.78 31.73 -7.62
N GLN A 12 15.67 31.91 -6.90
CA GLN A 12 14.33 31.72 -7.45
C GLN A 12 13.65 33.02 -7.94
N TYR A 13 14.02 34.18 -7.39
CA TYR A 13 13.33 35.43 -7.70
C TYR A 13 14.28 36.52 -8.21
N THR A 14 13.77 37.31 -9.16
CA THR A 14 14.43 38.54 -9.64
C THR A 14 13.53 39.74 -9.33
N PRO A 15 14.11 40.87 -8.86
CA PRO A 15 13.31 42.05 -8.54
C PRO A 15 12.75 42.68 -9.82
N VAL A 16 11.44 42.94 -9.83
CA VAL A 16 10.72 43.57 -10.93
C VAL A 16 10.18 44.91 -10.46
N CYS A 17 10.37 45.95 -11.29
CA CYS A 17 9.84 47.29 -11.02
C CYS A 17 8.32 47.31 -11.26
N LEU A 18 7.57 47.86 -10.31
CA LEU A 18 6.14 48.08 -10.43
C LEU A 18 5.88 49.57 -10.30
N VAL A 19 5.42 50.20 -11.38
CA VAL A 19 5.21 51.65 -11.45
C VAL A 19 3.73 51.94 -11.68
N GLY A 20 3.13 52.69 -10.76
CA GLY A 20 1.75 53.15 -10.86
C GLY A 20 0.68 52.11 -10.47
N PRO A 21 -0.59 52.55 -10.40
CA PRO A 21 -1.72 51.72 -9.98
C PRO A 21 -2.02 50.59 -10.96
N ASP A 22 -1.77 50.78 -12.26
CA ASP A 22 -2.04 49.77 -13.29
C ASP A 22 -1.10 48.57 -13.21
N ALA A 23 0.19 48.81 -12.90
CA ALA A 23 1.14 47.72 -12.69
C ALA A 23 0.80 46.91 -11.42
N LEU A 24 0.27 47.58 -10.39
CA LEU A 24 -0.19 46.92 -9.16
C LEU A 24 -1.44 46.06 -9.43
N SER A 25 -2.42 46.60 -10.17
CA SER A 25 -3.65 45.88 -10.50
C SER A 25 -3.37 44.65 -11.36
N ALA A 26 -2.47 44.76 -12.34
CA ALA A 26 -2.01 43.63 -13.14
C ALA A 26 -1.34 42.53 -12.29
N ARG A 27 -0.52 42.91 -11.30
CA ARG A 27 0.10 41.95 -10.38
C ARG A 27 -0.93 41.26 -9.48
N MET A 28 -1.93 42.01 -8.99
CA MET A 28 -3.02 41.41 -8.21
C MET A 28 -3.85 40.43 -9.05
N ALA A 29 -4.18 40.77 -10.29
CA ALA A 29 -4.87 39.86 -11.21
C ALA A 29 -4.06 38.58 -11.44
N HIS A 30 -2.75 38.70 -11.70
CA HIS A 30 -1.88 37.55 -11.87
C HIS A 30 -1.81 36.67 -10.61
N GLN A 31 -1.74 37.27 -9.42
CA GLN A 31 -1.77 36.54 -8.16
C GLN A 31 -3.10 35.80 -7.96
N GLN A 32 -4.22 36.44 -8.30
CA GLN A 32 -5.54 35.83 -8.20
C GLN A 32 -5.69 34.64 -9.15
N ASP A 33 -5.21 34.76 -10.39
CA ASP A 33 -5.27 33.67 -11.35
C ASP A 33 -4.36 32.51 -10.96
N ARG A 34 -3.16 32.80 -10.44
CA ARG A 34 -2.27 31.78 -9.89
C ARG A 34 -2.89 31.09 -8.67
N ALA A 35 -3.57 31.83 -7.80
CA ALA A 35 -4.28 31.26 -6.66
C ALA A 35 -5.42 30.32 -7.10
N LYS A 36 -6.19 30.69 -8.13
CA LYS A 36 -7.23 29.81 -8.71
C LYS A 36 -6.64 28.52 -9.27
N VAL A 37 -5.52 28.60 -9.99
CA VAL A 37 -4.83 27.41 -10.53
C VAL A 37 -4.34 26.51 -9.39
N LEU A 38 -3.69 27.08 -8.37
CA LEU A 38 -3.23 26.33 -7.21
C LEU A 38 -4.40 25.67 -6.46
N ALA A 39 -5.52 26.36 -6.28
CA ALA A 39 -6.72 25.80 -5.66
C ALA A 39 -7.26 24.61 -6.45
N LYS A 40 -7.30 24.71 -7.79
CA LYS A 40 -7.69 23.61 -8.67
C LYS A 40 -6.75 22.41 -8.53
N ASN A 41 -5.44 22.64 -8.51
CA ASN A 41 -4.46 21.58 -8.36
C ASN A 41 -4.59 20.87 -7.00
N VAL A 42 -4.81 21.62 -5.91
CA VAL A 42 -5.07 21.04 -4.58
C VAL A 42 -6.33 20.19 -4.58
N GLN A 43 -7.39 20.64 -5.26
CA GLN A 43 -8.62 19.87 -5.39
C GLN A 43 -8.40 18.55 -6.13
N GLN A 44 -7.68 18.57 -7.25
CA GLN A 44 -7.30 17.36 -8.00
C GLN A 44 -6.44 16.39 -7.18
N LEU A 45 -5.50 16.92 -6.38
CA LEU A 45 -4.69 16.11 -5.47
C LEU A 45 -5.54 15.44 -4.39
N ARG A 46 -6.54 16.14 -3.84
CA ARG A 46 -7.47 15.56 -2.87
C ARG A 46 -8.31 14.44 -3.47
N GLU A 47 -8.83 14.64 -4.67
CA GLU A 47 -9.59 13.63 -5.41
C GLU A 47 -8.74 12.40 -5.71
N SER A 48 -7.50 12.61 -6.17
CA SER A 48 -6.55 11.51 -6.43
C SER A 48 -6.22 10.73 -5.16
N LEU A 49 -6.02 11.43 -4.04
CA LEU A 49 -5.75 10.81 -2.74
C LEU A 49 -6.96 10.01 -2.25
N ALA A 50 -8.18 10.53 -2.39
CA ALA A 50 -9.39 9.81 -2.04
C ALA A 50 -9.54 8.51 -2.86
N PHE A 51 -9.31 8.60 -4.17
CA PHE A 51 -9.32 7.43 -5.05
C PHE A 51 -8.27 6.38 -4.64
N LEU A 52 -7.04 6.81 -4.33
CA LEU A 52 -5.98 5.90 -3.88
C LEU A 52 -6.32 5.23 -2.54
N LYS A 53 -6.94 5.96 -1.60
CA LYS A 53 -7.38 5.40 -0.32
C LYS A 53 -8.47 4.34 -0.50
N GLU A 54 -9.44 4.61 -1.36
CA GLU A 54 -10.49 3.65 -1.68
C GLU A 54 -9.90 2.40 -2.37
N GLY A 55 -8.97 2.60 -3.31
CA GLY A 55 -8.24 1.52 -3.96
C GLY A 55 -7.43 0.66 -2.98
N ALA A 56 -6.73 1.30 -2.04
CA ALA A 56 -5.96 0.60 -1.01
C ALA A 56 -6.86 -0.29 -0.13
N GLY A 57 -8.01 0.22 0.32
CA GLY A 57 -8.96 -0.58 1.10
C GLY A 57 -9.48 -1.81 0.35
N LYS A 58 -9.81 -1.66 -0.94
CA LYS A 58 -10.24 -2.80 -1.79
C LYS A 58 -9.14 -3.85 -1.97
N ILE A 59 -7.88 -3.41 -2.05
CA ILE A 59 -6.73 -4.33 -2.16
C ILE A 59 -6.53 -5.09 -0.85
N GLU A 60 -6.62 -4.42 0.29
CA GLU A 60 -6.53 -5.05 1.61
C GLU A 60 -7.64 -6.10 1.79
N ASP A 61 -8.90 -5.75 1.49
CA ASP A 61 -10.02 -6.69 1.51
C ASP A 61 -9.79 -7.89 0.57
N GLY A 62 -9.25 -7.61 -0.63
CA GLY A 62 -8.86 -8.62 -1.61
C GLY A 62 -7.81 -9.58 -1.05
N LEU A 63 -6.73 -9.06 -0.47
CA LEU A 63 -5.65 -9.86 0.12
C LEU A 63 -6.16 -10.77 1.25
N ASP A 64 -7.01 -10.26 2.12
CA ASP A 64 -7.63 -11.04 3.19
C ASP A 64 -8.49 -12.18 2.63
N SER A 65 -9.27 -11.91 1.58
CA SER A 65 -10.09 -12.93 0.92
C SER A 65 -9.23 -14.01 0.27
N PHE A 66 -8.13 -13.63 -0.40
CA PHE A 66 -7.19 -14.56 -1.01
C PHE A 66 -6.45 -15.39 0.03
N SER A 67 -6.05 -14.80 1.15
CA SER A 67 -5.41 -15.52 2.26
C SER A 67 -6.33 -16.62 2.79
N LYS A 68 -7.59 -16.29 3.08
CA LYS A 68 -8.60 -17.26 3.55
C LYS A 68 -8.84 -18.38 2.53
N HIS A 69 -8.92 -18.03 1.25
CA HIS A 69 -9.10 -19.02 0.18
C HIS A 69 -7.91 -19.96 0.07
N LEU A 70 -6.69 -19.42 0.16
CA LEU A 70 -5.45 -20.16 0.10
C LEU A 70 -5.32 -21.13 1.29
N ASP A 71 -5.70 -20.72 2.50
CA ASP A 71 -5.74 -21.61 3.66
C ASP A 71 -6.75 -22.75 3.49
N ALA A 72 -7.93 -22.45 2.94
CA ALA A 72 -8.94 -23.46 2.64
C ALA A 72 -8.44 -24.49 1.60
N VAL A 73 -7.74 -24.03 0.55
CA VAL A 73 -7.16 -24.90 -0.48
C VAL A 73 -6.01 -25.72 0.09
N ARG A 74 -5.13 -25.12 0.92
CA ARG A 74 -4.05 -25.86 1.61
C ARG A 74 -4.61 -26.98 2.47
N LEU A 75 -5.67 -26.71 3.25
CA LEU A 75 -6.32 -27.74 4.06
C LEU A 75 -6.88 -28.87 3.18
N ARG A 76 -7.55 -28.54 2.08
CA ARG A 76 -8.07 -29.54 1.13
C ARG A 76 -6.95 -30.38 0.53
N LEU A 77 -5.84 -29.76 0.15
CA LEU A 77 -4.66 -30.45 -0.39
C LEU A 77 -4.09 -31.42 0.65
N LEU A 78 -3.90 -30.99 1.89
CA LEU A 78 -3.42 -31.84 2.98
C LEU A 78 -4.34 -33.06 3.21
N LEU A 79 -5.66 -32.86 3.17
CA LEU A 79 -6.64 -33.95 3.30
C LEU A 79 -6.55 -34.94 2.13
N VAL A 80 -6.36 -34.45 0.91
CA VAL A 80 -6.19 -35.31 -0.27
C VAL A 80 -4.88 -36.09 -0.19
N MET A 81 -3.76 -35.42 0.11
CA MET A 81 -2.46 -36.08 0.28
C MET A 81 -2.51 -37.16 1.36
N ARG A 82 -3.14 -36.86 2.50
CA ARG A 82 -3.37 -37.85 3.57
C ARG A 82 -4.13 -39.07 3.05
N LYS A 83 -5.22 -38.87 2.31
CA LYS A 83 -5.99 -39.99 1.74
C LYS A 83 -5.14 -40.83 0.78
N VAL A 84 -4.39 -40.18 -0.11
CA VAL A 84 -3.53 -40.85 -1.08
C VAL A 84 -2.47 -41.71 -0.38
N GLU A 85 -1.79 -41.18 0.63
CA GLU A 85 -0.78 -41.95 1.38
C GLU A 85 -1.40 -43.11 2.16
N VAL A 86 -2.57 -42.93 2.78
CA VAL A 86 -3.27 -44.04 3.45
C VAL A 86 -3.64 -45.15 2.46
N PHE A 87 -4.11 -44.81 1.26
CA PHE A 87 -4.41 -45.81 0.23
C PHE A 87 -3.15 -46.50 -0.30
N ARG A 88 -2.07 -45.73 -0.52
CA ARG A 88 -0.79 -46.24 -1.01
C ARG A 88 -0.14 -47.22 -0.02
N CYS A 89 -0.19 -46.89 1.26
CA CYS A 89 0.39 -47.70 2.34
C CYS A 89 -0.59 -48.71 2.94
N MET A 90 -1.79 -48.86 2.35
CA MET A 90 -2.80 -49.78 2.86
C MET A 90 -2.24 -51.21 2.87
N ASN A 91 -2.27 -51.85 4.04
CA ASN A 91 -1.73 -53.19 4.31
C ASN A 91 -0.20 -53.32 4.27
N LEU A 92 0.55 -52.20 4.25
CA LEU A 92 1.99 -52.22 4.50
C LEU A 92 2.31 -52.03 5.99
N PRO A 93 3.41 -52.61 6.50
CA PRO A 93 3.84 -52.34 7.87
C PRO A 93 4.27 -50.88 8.01
N LEU A 94 4.07 -50.34 9.22
CA LEU A 94 4.41 -48.96 9.56
C LEU A 94 5.90 -48.67 9.30
N GLN A 95 6.17 -47.70 8.43
CA GLN A 95 7.53 -47.36 8.03
C GLN A 95 8.26 -46.60 9.15
N PRO A 96 9.60 -46.67 9.22
CA PRO A 96 10.36 -45.96 10.25
C PRO A 96 10.14 -44.44 10.21
N ALA A 97 10.04 -43.84 9.02
CA ALA A 97 9.75 -42.42 8.88
C ALA A 97 8.38 -42.01 9.44
N GLU A 98 7.38 -42.88 9.37
CA GLU A 98 6.05 -42.63 9.93
C GLU A 98 6.09 -42.65 11.46
N ARG A 99 6.93 -43.49 12.06
CA ARG A 99 7.15 -43.52 13.52
C ARG A 99 7.78 -42.22 14.01
N ASP A 100 8.77 -41.71 13.28
CA ASP A 100 9.41 -40.43 13.60
C ASP A 100 8.42 -39.26 13.51
N LEU A 101 7.55 -39.28 12.48
CA LEU A 101 6.49 -38.27 12.33
C LEU A 101 5.45 -38.35 13.45
N LEU A 102 5.05 -39.55 13.87
CA LEU A 102 4.14 -39.75 15.00
C LEU A 102 4.74 -39.19 16.29
N GLN A 103 6.02 -39.46 16.56
CA GLN A 103 6.71 -38.90 17.73
C GLN A 103 6.69 -37.37 17.70
N ARG A 104 7.02 -36.75 16.57
CA ARG A 104 6.95 -35.29 16.42
C ARG A 104 5.54 -34.74 16.64
N MET A 105 4.52 -35.39 16.09
CA MET A 105 3.13 -35.00 16.32
C MET A 105 2.74 -35.09 17.79
N THR A 106 3.16 -36.14 18.51
CA THR A 106 2.85 -36.27 19.94
C THR A 106 3.50 -35.17 20.78
N VAL A 107 4.70 -34.72 20.42
CA VAL A 107 5.36 -33.57 21.07
C VAL A 107 4.58 -32.29 20.80
N LEU A 108 4.26 -32.00 19.54
CA LEU A 108 3.52 -30.80 19.17
C LEU A 108 2.13 -30.73 19.80
N LEU A 109 1.42 -31.85 19.89
CA LEU A 109 0.11 -31.91 20.55
C LEU A 109 0.22 -31.61 22.04
N ARG A 110 1.26 -32.13 22.69
CA ARG A 110 1.52 -31.85 24.10
C ARG A 110 1.89 -30.38 24.37
N ASP A 111 2.53 -29.71 23.42
CA ASP A 111 2.89 -28.30 23.53
C ASP A 111 1.71 -27.34 23.25
N LEU A 112 0.64 -27.85 22.65
CA LEU A 112 -0.59 -27.11 22.33
C LEU A 112 -1.67 -27.21 23.44
N ASP A 113 -1.58 -28.23 24.31
CA ASP A 113 -2.43 -28.46 25.49
C ASP A 113 -1.89 -27.73 26.73
#